data_AF-A0A9D8JE40-F1
#
_entry.id   AF-A0A9D8JE40-F1
#
_cell.length_a   1.000
_cell.length_b   1.000
_cell.length_c   1.000
_cell.angle_alpha   90.00
_cell.angle_beta   90.00
_cell.angle_gamma   90.00
#
_symmetry.space_group_name_H-M   'P 1'
#
loop_
_entity.id
_entity.type
_entity.pdbx_description
1 polymer ?
#
loop_
_entity_poly.entity_id
_entity_poly.type
_entity_poly.pdbx_seq_one_letter_code
_entity_poly.pdbx_strand_id
1 'polypeptide(L)'
;MTDSIMTSGNWKTVTTVTEATDCIDRGVLINSQEVCTLRTHLNTKSETEIIRHYARRLAAQGGDIHHAKIIVESVIVWLTGAGTEKLMHTFLEEFCAQRGSDEASWLLVDLALGHAQVDSDEADALLETAVAIICELGLTFRDYNRAYPGELHEVDDFLEHVANALITIQDTQNMSIKLCLFHFFALYEHGHDHHAFISRFMSRFGRSVLDHLLNLVFEHEDDTTARQFLIENLTYVLGSDAASQRIVAASFDHFMMKNPELCAEFMRQLGDALSSLDDPNFNHAAQSFTRHLTALLATIPDEDQPQSARDLISTILMFQHWSCFQDCVASMRQDKSIPRHFVIFLERALIEMDKTQQSANDKVIPLHLSKRRRRQLLNARSTWSQHTDERCVRCMRCCG
;
A
#
# COMPACT_ATOMS: atom_id res chain seq x y z
N MET A 1 5.90 -36.26 -48.10
CA MET A 1 4.44 -36.36 -47.96
C MET A 1 4.10 -35.80 -46.60
N THR A 2 3.25 -34.77 -46.64
CA THR A 2 2.80 -33.88 -45.55
C THR A 2 3.91 -33.12 -44.81
N ASP A 3 4.51 -32.16 -45.52
CA ASP A 3 4.86 -30.88 -44.93
C ASP A 3 3.59 -30.34 -44.28
N SER A 4 3.56 -30.40 -42.94
CA SER A 4 2.57 -29.70 -42.14
C SER A 4 2.77 -28.22 -42.42
N ILE A 5 1.81 -27.64 -43.13
CA ILE A 5 1.68 -26.19 -43.25
C ILE A 5 1.58 -25.67 -41.82
N MET A 6 2.69 -25.14 -41.30
CA MET A 6 2.70 -24.30 -40.11
C MET A 6 1.84 -23.09 -40.46
N THR A 7 0.54 -23.18 -40.19
CA THR A 7 -0.32 -22.01 -40.10
C THR A 7 0.30 -21.14 -39.02
N SER A 8 0.93 -20.04 -39.42
CA SER A 8 1.43 -19.02 -38.51
C SER A 8 0.26 -18.61 -37.61
N GLY A 9 0.39 -18.83 -36.29
CA GLY A 9 -0.62 -18.36 -35.33
C GLY A 9 -0.84 -16.86 -35.51
N ASN A 10 -2.10 -16.43 -35.52
CA ASN A 10 -2.47 -15.04 -35.76
C ASN A 10 -3.64 -14.68 -34.84
N TRP A 11 -3.40 -13.73 -33.92
CA TRP A 11 -4.40 -13.25 -32.97
C TRP A 11 -5.66 -12.70 -33.64
N LYS A 12 -5.56 -12.20 -34.88
CA LYS A 12 -6.71 -11.64 -35.62
C LYS A 12 -7.78 -12.67 -35.99
N THR A 13 -7.44 -13.96 -36.02
CA THR A 13 -8.36 -15.04 -36.38
C THR A 13 -8.84 -15.86 -35.18
N VAL A 14 -8.34 -15.55 -33.98
CA VAL A 14 -8.65 -16.28 -32.75
C VAL A 14 -10.08 -15.97 -32.31
N THR A 15 -10.88 -17.01 -32.10
CA THR A 15 -12.27 -16.91 -31.60
C THR A 15 -12.54 -17.83 -30.41
N THR A 16 -11.62 -18.75 -30.12
CA THR A 16 -11.74 -19.75 -29.05
C THR A 16 -10.55 -19.73 -28.11
N VAL A 17 -10.74 -20.25 -26.89
CA VAL A 17 -9.65 -20.40 -25.90
C VAL A 17 -8.54 -21.29 -26.47
N THR A 18 -8.87 -22.37 -27.17
CA THR A 18 -7.88 -23.29 -27.75
C THR A 18 -6.97 -22.62 -28.77
N GLU A 19 -7.53 -21.76 -29.63
CA GLU A 19 -6.75 -21.00 -30.61
C GLU A 19 -5.86 -19.94 -29.93
N ALA A 20 -6.36 -19.31 -28.85
CA ALA A 20 -5.56 -18.40 -28.03
C ALA A 20 -4.39 -19.14 -27.36
N THR A 21 -4.63 -20.31 -26.78
CA THR A 21 -3.57 -21.12 -26.15
C THR A 21 -2.51 -21.56 -27.16
N ASP A 22 -2.89 -21.89 -28.41
CA ASP A 22 -1.94 -22.23 -29.47
C ASP A 22 -1.08 -21.01 -29.88
N CYS A 23 -1.65 -19.80 -29.90
CA CYS A 23 -0.87 -18.57 -30.14
C CYS A 23 0.14 -18.32 -29.01
N ILE A 24 -0.25 -18.53 -27.76
CA ILE A 24 0.63 -18.41 -26.59
C ILE A 24 1.76 -19.44 -26.67
N ASP A 25 1.43 -20.71 -26.91
CA ASP A 25 2.41 -21.80 -26.94
C ASP A 25 3.44 -21.65 -28.07
N ARG A 26 3.08 -20.93 -29.14
CA ARG A 26 3.97 -20.59 -30.26
C ARG A 26 4.77 -19.31 -30.03
N GLY A 27 4.51 -18.56 -28.96
CA GLY A 27 5.17 -17.28 -28.69
C GLY A 27 4.75 -16.19 -29.68
N VAL A 28 3.46 -16.11 -30.04
CA VAL A 28 2.95 -15.01 -30.85
C VAL A 28 2.63 -13.83 -29.94
N LEU A 29 3.36 -12.72 -30.09
CA LEU A 29 3.12 -11.48 -29.35
C LEU A 29 1.74 -10.90 -29.69
N ILE A 30 0.97 -10.53 -28.67
CA ILE A 30 -0.31 -9.82 -28.82
C ILE A 30 -0.13 -8.32 -28.65
N ASN A 31 -0.89 -7.52 -29.40
CA ASN A 31 -0.98 -6.07 -29.20
C ASN A 31 -2.34 -5.63 -28.64
N SER A 32 -2.43 -4.38 -28.18
CA SER A 32 -3.62 -3.83 -27.53
C SER A 32 -4.86 -3.84 -28.43
N GLN A 33 -4.71 -3.61 -29.74
CA GLN A 33 -5.82 -3.67 -30.69
C GLN A 33 -6.39 -5.09 -30.83
N GLU A 34 -5.51 -6.09 -30.82
CA GLU A 34 -5.90 -7.51 -30.84
C GLU A 34 -6.62 -7.91 -29.56
N VAL A 35 -6.11 -7.49 -28.38
CA VAL A 35 -6.81 -7.71 -27.10
C VAL A 35 -8.21 -7.10 -27.14
N CYS A 36 -8.34 -5.82 -27.51
CA CYS A 36 -9.65 -5.16 -27.61
C CYS A 36 -10.62 -5.92 -28.52
N THR A 37 -10.14 -6.39 -29.67
CA THR A 37 -10.96 -7.16 -30.61
C THR A 37 -11.37 -8.50 -30.01
N LEU A 38 -10.45 -9.24 -29.41
CA LEU A 38 -10.73 -10.55 -28.81
C LEU A 38 -11.73 -10.46 -27.66
N ARG A 39 -11.60 -9.46 -26.79
CA ARG A 39 -12.49 -9.27 -25.64
C ARG A 39 -13.94 -9.00 -26.03
N THR A 40 -14.21 -8.47 -27.23
CA THR A 40 -15.59 -8.34 -27.73
C THR A 40 -16.23 -9.69 -28.12
N HIS A 41 -15.42 -10.73 -28.31
CA HIS A 41 -15.85 -12.07 -28.71
C HIS A 41 -15.72 -13.11 -27.59
N LEU A 42 -14.88 -12.86 -26.60
CA LEU A 42 -14.64 -13.75 -25.46
C LEU A 42 -15.53 -13.38 -24.28
N ASN A 43 -16.03 -14.39 -23.57
CA ASN A 43 -16.69 -14.17 -22.27
C ASN A 43 -15.64 -14.16 -21.14
N THR A 44 -16.02 -13.68 -19.96
CA THR A 44 -15.14 -13.58 -18.79
C THR A 44 -14.49 -14.91 -18.39
N LYS A 45 -15.19 -16.03 -18.58
CA LYS A 45 -14.64 -17.38 -18.28
C LYS A 45 -13.52 -17.74 -19.25
N SER A 46 -13.68 -17.41 -20.53
CA SER A 46 -12.65 -17.60 -21.55
C SER A 46 -11.42 -16.73 -21.28
N GLU A 47 -11.61 -15.46 -20.94
CA GLU A 47 -10.49 -14.56 -20.56
C GLU A 47 -9.72 -15.12 -19.36
N THR A 48 -10.43 -15.57 -18.32
CA THR A 48 -9.82 -16.17 -17.13
C THR A 48 -8.95 -17.38 -17.49
N GLU A 49 -9.41 -18.26 -18.38
CA GLU A 49 -8.63 -19.45 -18.77
C GLU A 49 -7.40 -19.09 -19.60
N ILE A 50 -7.49 -18.08 -20.46
CA ILE A 50 -6.35 -17.58 -21.24
C ILE A 50 -5.28 -17.02 -20.31
N ILE A 51 -5.68 -16.22 -19.32
CA ILE A 51 -4.77 -15.67 -18.31
C ILE A 51 -4.10 -16.76 -17.47
N ARG A 52 -4.85 -17.80 -17.06
CA ARG A 52 -4.27 -18.97 -16.40
C ARG A 52 -3.27 -19.68 -17.29
N HIS A 53 -3.53 -19.78 -18.58
CA HIS A 53 -2.59 -20.40 -19.52
C HIS A 53 -1.30 -19.60 -19.63
N TYR A 54 -1.34 -18.26 -19.70
CA TYR A 54 -0.13 -17.43 -19.62
C TYR A 54 0.68 -17.72 -18.35
N ALA A 55 0.03 -17.78 -17.19
CA ALA A 55 0.68 -18.09 -15.91
C ALA A 55 1.38 -19.46 -15.92
N ARG A 56 0.67 -20.51 -16.36
CA ARG A 56 1.23 -21.87 -16.50
C ARG A 56 2.44 -21.91 -17.43
N ARG A 57 2.33 -21.23 -18.58
CA ARG A 57 3.40 -21.21 -19.58
C ARG A 57 4.60 -20.41 -19.12
N LEU A 58 4.42 -19.34 -18.35
CA LEU A 58 5.53 -18.57 -17.77
C LEU A 58 6.31 -19.41 -16.75
N ALA A 59 5.63 -20.05 -15.81
CA ALA A 59 6.27 -20.87 -14.78
C ALA A 59 6.94 -22.13 -15.35
N ALA A 60 6.44 -22.66 -16.45
CA ALA A 60 7.01 -23.83 -17.11
C ALA A 60 8.21 -23.51 -18.04
N GLN A 61 8.64 -22.24 -18.17
CA GLN A 61 9.75 -21.89 -19.06
C GLN A 61 11.06 -22.45 -18.54
N GLY A 62 11.56 -23.52 -19.17
CA GLY A 62 12.87 -24.12 -18.89
C GLY A 62 14.05 -23.31 -19.43
N GLY A 63 14.08 -21.99 -19.17
CA GLY A 63 15.18 -21.10 -19.53
C GLY A 63 15.11 -20.42 -20.90
N ASP A 64 13.99 -20.51 -21.63
CA ASP A 64 13.80 -19.72 -22.86
C ASP A 64 13.35 -18.28 -22.53
N ILE A 65 14.33 -17.40 -22.40
CA ILE A 65 14.11 -15.98 -22.07
C ILE A 65 13.31 -15.22 -23.13
N HIS A 66 13.39 -15.61 -24.41
CA HIS A 66 12.68 -14.91 -25.48
C HIS A 66 11.20 -15.21 -25.39
N HIS A 67 10.85 -16.48 -25.19
CA HIS A 67 9.47 -16.88 -25.02
C HIS A 67 8.87 -16.32 -23.72
N ALA A 68 9.64 -16.30 -22.63
CA ALA A 68 9.23 -15.65 -21.38
C ALA A 68 8.93 -14.16 -21.58
N LYS A 69 9.80 -13.44 -22.32
CA LYS A 69 9.58 -12.03 -22.67
C LYS A 69 8.27 -11.82 -23.40
N ILE A 70 7.98 -12.65 -24.41
CA ILE A 70 6.73 -12.55 -25.18
C ILE A 70 5.51 -12.81 -24.28
N ILE A 71 5.59 -13.79 -23.38
CA ILE A 71 4.51 -14.06 -22.41
C ILE A 71 4.29 -12.86 -21.48
N VAL A 72 5.36 -12.33 -20.89
CA VAL A 72 5.28 -11.19 -19.97
C VAL A 72 4.71 -9.95 -20.67
N GLU A 73 5.20 -9.63 -21.86
CA GLU A 73 4.69 -8.51 -22.65
C GLU A 73 3.20 -8.71 -22.98
N SER A 74 2.85 -9.91 -23.45
CA SER A 74 1.48 -10.22 -23.86
C SER A 74 0.50 -10.19 -22.70
N VAL A 75 0.89 -10.69 -21.53
CA VAL A 75 0.01 -10.66 -20.35
C VAL A 75 -0.16 -9.24 -19.81
N ILE A 76 0.89 -8.40 -19.83
CA ILE A 76 0.78 -6.99 -19.45
C ILE A 76 -0.17 -6.24 -20.38
N VAL A 77 -0.03 -6.43 -21.70
CA VAL A 77 -0.93 -5.84 -22.70
C VAL A 77 -2.37 -6.31 -22.47
N TRP A 78 -2.56 -7.60 -22.20
CA TRP A 78 -3.89 -8.16 -21.92
C TRP A 78 -4.51 -7.57 -20.66
N LEU A 79 -3.75 -7.51 -19.56
CA LEU A 79 -4.22 -7.00 -18.27
C LEU A 79 -4.50 -5.49 -18.32
N THR A 80 -3.65 -4.73 -19.03
CA THR A 80 -3.85 -3.30 -19.28
C THR A 80 -5.16 -3.08 -20.05
N GLY A 81 -5.35 -3.82 -21.15
CA GLY A 81 -6.58 -3.77 -21.93
C GLY A 81 -7.80 -4.28 -21.16
N ALA A 82 -7.61 -5.11 -20.13
CA ALA A 82 -8.69 -5.61 -19.28
C ALA A 82 -9.25 -4.53 -18.35
N GLY A 83 -8.37 -3.74 -17.74
CA GLY A 83 -8.72 -2.71 -16.75
C GLY A 83 -9.32 -3.28 -15.47
N THR A 84 -9.05 -4.55 -15.14
CA THR A 84 -9.62 -5.23 -13.96
C THR A 84 -8.57 -6.00 -13.17
N GLU A 85 -8.53 -5.79 -11.86
CA GLU A 85 -7.64 -6.51 -10.93
C GLU A 85 -7.92 -8.01 -10.85
N LYS A 86 -9.17 -8.42 -11.07
CA LYS A 86 -9.57 -9.82 -11.02
C LYS A 86 -8.72 -10.73 -11.92
N LEU A 87 -8.39 -10.26 -13.12
CA LEU A 87 -7.55 -11.03 -14.04
C LEU A 87 -6.08 -11.04 -13.59
N MET A 88 -5.58 -9.94 -13.01
CA MET A 88 -4.24 -9.89 -12.43
C MET A 88 -4.11 -10.86 -11.25
N HIS A 89 -5.08 -10.89 -10.34
CA HIS A 89 -5.08 -11.87 -9.25
C HIS A 89 -5.21 -13.30 -9.77
N THR A 90 -6.05 -13.54 -10.79
CA THR A 90 -6.14 -14.86 -11.44
C THR A 90 -4.79 -15.31 -12.00
N PHE A 91 -4.04 -14.38 -12.63
CA PHE A 91 -2.71 -14.64 -13.15
C PHE A 91 -1.75 -15.03 -12.02
N LEU A 92 -1.65 -14.20 -10.97
CA LEU A 92 -0.72 -14.42 -9.86
C LEU A 92 -1.05 -15.68 -9.06
N GLU A 93 -2.33 -15.96 -8.80
CA GLU A 93 -2.77 -17.17 -8.11
C GLU A 93 -2.38 -18.43 -8.88
N GLU A 94 -2.67 -18.47 -10.19
CA GLU A 94 -2.30 -19.61 -11.02
C GLU A 94 -0.78 -19.73 -11.14
N PHE A 95 -0.06 -18.61 -11.28
CA PHE A 95 1.39 -18.56 -11.42
C PHE A 95 2.09 -19.11 -10.19
N CYS A 96 1.72 -18.64 -9.00
CA CYS A 96 2.27 -19.10 -7.72
C CYS A 96 1.90 -20.55 -7.40
N ALA A 97 0.83 -21.10 -8.00
CA ALA A 97 0.45 -22.50 -7.83
C ALA A 97 1.28 -23.48 -8.69
N GLN A 98 2.07 -22.98 -9.65
CA GLN A 98 2.87 -23.82 -10.53
C GLN A 98 4.19 -24.26 -9.89
N ARG A 99 4.71 -25.38 -10.37
CA ARG A 99 6.10 -25.78 -10.06
C ARG A 99 7.07 -24.88 -10.83
N GLY A 100 8.09 -24.37 -10.16
CA GLY A 100 9.10 -23.46 -10.77
C GLY A 100 8.72 -21.98 -10.69
N SER A 101 7.66 -21.62 -9.96
CA SER A 101 7.26 -20.24 -9.73
C SER A 101 8.37 -19.39 -9.13
N ASP A 102 9.24 -19.96 -8.30
CA ASP A 102 10.29 -19.22 -7.59
C ASP A 102 11.28 -18.61 -8.58
N GLU A 103 11.90 -19.42 -9.44
CA GLU A 103 12.83 -18.96 -10.49
C GLU A 103 12.11 -18.04 -11.50
N ALA A 104 10.88 -18.39 -11.88
CA ALA A 104 10.09 -17.60 -12.82
C ALA A 104 9.70 -16.23 -12.25
N SER A 105 9.62 -16.07 -10.92
CA SER A 105 9.29 -14.80 -10.25
C SER A 105 10.37 -13.76 -10.47
N TRP A 106 11.65 -14.15 -10.35
CA TRP A 106 12.78 -13.28 -10.66
C TRP A 106 12.72 -12.79 -12.11
N LEU A 107 12.50 -13.73 -13.03
CA LEU A 107 12.41 -13.43 -14.45
C LEU A 107 11.21 -12.51 -14.76
N LEU A 108 10.07 -12.70 -14.09
CA LEU A 108 8.91 -11.83 -14.25
C LEU A 108 9.23 -10.39 -13.83
N VAL A 109 9.91 -10.20 -12.71
CA VAL A 109 10.32 -8.85 -12.22
C VAL A 109 11.24 -8.17 -13.24
N ASP A 110 12.28 -8.87 -13.69
CA ASP A 110 13.26 -8.34 -14.64
C ASP A 110 12.63 -7.97 -16.00
N LEU A 111 11.73 -8.82 -16.51
CA LEU A 111 11.12 -8.61 -17.82
C LEU A 111 10.00 -7.57 -17.78
N ALA A 112 9.16 -7.56 -16.75
CA ALA A 112 7.98 -6.70 -16.69
C ALA A 112 8.38 -5.21 -16.65
N LEU A 113 9.43 -4.84 -15.91
CA LEU A 113 9.94 -3.46 -15.90
C LEU A 113 10.74 -3.08 -17.14
N GLY A 114 11.27 -4.06 -17.88
CA GLY A 114 11.98 -3.83 -19.14
C GLY A 114 11.11 -3.21 -20.24
N HIS A 115 9.77 -3.31 -20.11
CA HIS A 115 8.82 -2.71 -21.05
C HIS A 115 8.61 -1.20 -20.85
N ALA A 116 9.13 -0.62 -19.76
CA ALA A 116 9.04 0.82 -19.45
C ALA A 116 9.74 1.74 -20.48
N GLN A 117 10.43 1.20 -21.49
CA GLN A 117 11.24 1.93 -22.46
C GLN A 117 10.63 1.99 -23.87
N VAL A 118 9.40 1.51 -24.06
CA VAL A 118 8.75 1.57 -25.38
C VAL A 118 8.10 2.93 -25.56
N ASP A 119 8.57 3.73 -26.54
CA ASP A 119 7.93 4.98 -26.97
C ASP A 119 6.57 4.68 -27.63
N SER A 120 5.53 4.49 -26.82
CA SER A 120 4.14 4.36 -27.28
C SER A 120 3.21 5.25 -26.45
N ASP A 121 2.10 5.66 -27.04
CA ASP A 121 1.03 6.41 -26.33
C ASP A 121 0.42 5.61 -25.16
N GLU A 122 0.68 4.30 -25.09
CA GLU A 122 0.19 3.37 -24.07
C GLU A 122 1.26 3.00 -23.03
N ALA A 123 2.49 3.53 -23.15
CA ALA A 123 3.64 3.15 -22.34
C ALA A 123 3.39 3.34 -20.84
N ASP A 124 2.75 4.44 -20.45
CA ASP A 124 2.43 4.73 -19.05
C ASP A 124 1.44 3.72 -18.45
N ALA A 125 0.43 3.28 -19.23
CA ALA A 125 -0.58 2.33 -18.77
C ALA A 125 -0.03 0.89 -18.68
N LEU A 126 0.84 0.52 -19.63
CA LEU A 126 1.57 -0.75 -19.58
C LEU A 126 2.52 -0.78 -18.37
N LEU A 127 3.24 0.32 -18.12
CA LEU A 127 4.12 0.44 -16.97
C LEU A 127 3.35 0.39 -15.65
N GLU A 128 2.21 1.07 -15.56
CA GLU A 128 1.33 1.02 -14.38
C GLU A 128 0.91 -0.42 -14.06
N THR A 129 0.47 -1.17 -15.08
CA THR A 129 0.10 -2.58 -14.94
C THR A 129 1.30 -3.44 -14.54
N ALA A 130 2.47 -3.22 -15.13
CA ALA A 130 3.69 -3.95 -14.78
C ALA A 130 4.10 -3.72 -13.31
N VAL A 131 4.05 -2.46 -12.85
CA VAL A 131 4.33 -2.11 -11.45
C VAL A 131 3.33 -2.77 -10.52
N ALA A 132 2.04 -2.73 -10.85
CA ALA A 132 1.00 -3.36 -10.03
C ALA A 132 1.24 -4.87 -9.86
N ILE A 133 1.56 -5.58 -10.96
CA ILE A 133 1.87 -7.02 -10.92
C ILE A 133 3.06 -7.31 -10.00
N ILE A 134 4.14 -6.53 -10.11
CA ILE A 134 5.35 -6.74 -9.31
C ILE A 134 5.12 -6.42 -7.83
N CYS A 135 4.42 -5.33 -7.54
CA CYS A 135 4.03 -4.99 -6.17
C CYS A 135 3.20 -6.10 -5.55
N GLU A 136 2.15 -6.58 -6.23
CA GLU A 136 1.29 -7.65 -5.75
C GLU A 136 2.04 -8.99 -5.59
N LEU A 137 2.96 -9.31 -6.50
CA LEU A 137 3.84 -10.47 -6.38
C LEU A 137 4.71 -10.37 -5.12
N GLY A 138 5.38 -9.24 -4.89
CA GLY A 138 6.20 -9.03 -3.71
C GLY A 138 5.40 -9.08 -2.40
N LEU A 139 4.21 -8.46 -2.36
CA LEU A 139 3.33 -8.52 -1.20
C LEU A 139 2.85 -9.95 -0.93
N THR A 140 2.54 -10.71 -1.98
CA THR A 140 2.14 -12.13 -1.87
C THR A 140 3.26 -12.97 -1.25
N PHE A 141 4.50 -12.82 -1.72
CA PHE A 141 5.66 -13.53 -1.18
C PHE A 141 5.92 -13.17 0.30
N ARG A 142 5.84 -11.87 0.63
CA ARG A 142 6.00 -11.43 2.02
C ARG A 142 4.93 -12.03 2.93
N ASP A 143 3.67 -11.93 2.55
CA ASP A 143 2.55 -12.39 3.37
C ASP A 143 2.56 -13.92 3.53
N TYR A 144 2.95 -14.65 2.47
CA TYR A 144 3.16 -16.09 2.54
C TYR A 144 4.29 -16.45 3.51
N ASN A 145 5.46 -15.81 3.40
CA ASN A 145 6.59 -16.06 4.30
C ASN A 145 6.27 -15.73 5.76
N ARG A 146 5.46 -14.70 6.02
CA ARG A 146 4.95 -14.39 7.36
C ARG A 146 4.01 -15.47 7.90
N ALA A 147 3.13 -16.01 7.06
CA ALA A 147 2.17 -17.04 7.45
C ALA A 147 2.83 -18.43 7.61
N TYR A 148 3.83 -18.73 6.77
CA TYR A 148 4.52 -20.03 6.69
C TYR A 148 6.05 -19.85 6.63
N PRO A 149 6.70 -19.44 7.74
CA PRO A 149 8.14 -19.18 7.74
C PRO A 149 8.95 -20.42 7.37
N GLY A 150 9.86 -20.27 6.39
CA GLY A 150 10.81 -21.30 5.96
C GLY A 150 10.28 -22.28 4.89
N GLU A 151 9.05 -22.09 4.39
CA GLU A 151 8.55 -22.87 3.25
C GLU A 151 9.07 -22.39 1.89
N LEU A 152 9.40 -21.10 1.79
CA LEU A 152 10.00 -20.50 0.61
C LEU A 152 11.50 -20.28 0.84
N HIS A 153 12.30 -20.52 -0.20
CA HIS A 153 13.74 -20.27 -0.18
C HIS A 153 14.03 -18.83 -0.63
N GLU A 154 15.03 -18.18 -0.03
CA GLU A 154 15.57 -16.88 -0.48
C GLU A 154 14.53 -15.75 -0.62
N VAL A 155 13.47 -15.76 0.21
CA VAL A 155 12.41 -14.74 0.15
C VAL A 155 12.94 -13.34 0.39
N ASP A 156 13.81 -13.18 1.39
CA ASP A 156 14.35 -11.86 1.73
C ASP A 156 15.18 -11.29 0.56
N ASP A 157 15.98 -12.13 -0.12
CA ASP A 157 16.75 -11.75 -1.31
C ASP A 157 15.82 -11.39 -2.48
N PHE A 158 14.74 -12.15 -2.68
CA PHE A 158 13.74 -11.86 -3.71
C PHE A 158 13.00 -10.54 -3.44
N LEU A 159 12.57 -10.30 -2.20
CA LEU A 159 11.88 -9.05 -1.85
C LEU A 159 12.82 -7.84 -1.96
N GLU A 160 14.09 -7.98 -1.60
CA GLU A 160 15.10 -6.96 -1.83
C GLU A 160 15.31 -6.70 -3.33
N HIS A 161 15.33 -7.74 -4.15
CA HIS A 161 15.37 -7.61 -5.60
C HIS A 161 14.16 -6.86 -6.15
N VAL A 162 12.94 -7.21 -5.73
CA VAL A 162 11.71 -6.49 -6.09
C VAL A 162 11.79 -5.02 -5.69
N ALA A 163 12.18 -4.73 -4.44
CA ALA A 163 12.29 -3.36 -3.94
C ALA A 163 13.33 -2.54 -4.72
N ASN A 164 14.48 -3.13 -5.05
CA ASN A 164 15.51 -2.50 -5.86
C ASN A 164 15.07 -2.30 -7.32
N ALA A 165 14.33 -3.24 -7.90
CA ALA A 165 13.78 -3.11 -9.24
C ALA A 165 12.75 -1.98 -9.30
N LEU A 166 11.79 -1.96 -8.38
CA LEU A 166 10.76 -0.92 -8.29
C LEU A 166 11.33 0.48 -8.01
N ILE A 167 12.36 0.58 -7.16
CA ILE A 167 12.96 1.88 -6.87
C ILE A 167 13.75 2.43 -8.06
N THR A 168 13.98 1.68 -9.14
CA THR A 168 14.59 2.20 -10.38
C THR A 168 13.59 2.97 -11.26
N ILE A 169 12.28 2.88 -10.96
CA ILE A 169 11.18 3.58 -11.65
C ILE A 169 11.10 5.02 -11.12
N GLN A 170 12.20 5.72 -11.34
CA GLN A 170 12.60 6.88 -10.59
C GLN A 170 11.98 8.16 -11.17
N ASP A 171 11.73 8.24 -12.47
CA ASP A 171 11.31 9.51 -13.10
C ASP A 171 9.87 9.52 -13.60
N THR A 172 9.05 8.57 -13.14
CA THR A 172 7.64 8.53 -13.53
C THR A 172 6.89 9.78 -13.05
N GLN A 173 6.10 10.36 -13.94
CA GLN A 173 5.15 11.41 -13.58
C GLN A 173 3.78 10.86 -13.19
N ASN A 174 3.49 9.59 -13.53
CA ASN A 174 2.22 8.92 -13.24
C ASN A 174 2.00 8.79 -11.72
N MET A 175 0.91 9.38 -11.23
CA MET A 175 0.56 9.37 -9.82
C MET A 175 0.12 7.98 -9.34
N SER A 176 -0.58 7.19 -10.14
CA SER A 176 -0.98 5.82 -9.81
C SER A 176 0.24 4.96 -9.48
N ILE A 177 1.31 5.08 -10.28
CA ILE A 177 2.58 4.38 -10.01
C ILE A 177 3.18 4.86 -8.68
N LYS A 178 3.25 6.17 -8.44
CA LYS A 178 3.78 6.71 -7.18
C LYS A 178 2.99 6.21 -5.98
N LEU A 179 1.66 6.18 -6.05
CA LEU A 179 0.80 5.67 -4.97
C LEU A 179 0.99 4.17 -4.75
N CYS A 180 1.07 3.38 -5.82
CA CYS A 180 1.35 1.95 -5.74
C CYS A 180 2.70 1.67 -5.06
N LEU A 181 3.76 2.38 -5.47
CA LEU A 181 5.09 2.28 -4.86
C LEU A 181 5.09 2.72 -3.39
N PHE A 182 4.39 3.81 -3.06
CA PHE A 182 4.28 4.28 -1.68
C PHE A 182 3.67 3.21 -0.77
N HIS A 183 2.59 2.59 -1.22
CA HIS A 183 1.93 1.51 -0.50
C HIS A 183 2.80 0.27 -0.37
N PHE A 184 3.45 -0.14 -1.47
CA PHE A 184 4.35 -1.29 -1.47
C PHE A 184 5.48 -1.12 -0.45
N PHE A 185 6.22 -0.01 -0.49
CA PHE A 185 7.35 0.22 0.41
C PHE A 185 6.91 0.36 1.86
N ALA A 186 5.76 0.99 2.12
CA ALA A 186 5.19 1.11 3.46
C ALA A 186 4.93 -0.28 4.07
N LEU A 187 4.32 -1.19 3.31
CA LEU A 187 4.06 -2.53 3.80
C LEU A 187 5.32 -3.42 3.80
N TYR A 188 6.22 -3.29 2.83
CA TYR A 188 7.46 -4.06 2.75
C TYR A 188 8.32 -3.84 4.00
N GLU A 189 8.50 -2.59 4.42
CA GLU A 189 9.32 -2.25 5.59
C GLU A 189 8.58 -2.38 6.93
N HIS A 190 7.35 -2.90 6.93
CA HIS A 190 6.61 -3.14 8.17
C HIS A 190 7.39 -4.09 9.10
N GLY A 191 7.71 -3.62 10.31
CA GLY A 191 8.44 -4.39 11.32
C GLY A 191 9.95 -4.44 11.12
N HIS A 192 10.50 -3.66 10.19
CA HIS A 192 11.95 -3.47 10.05
C HIS A 192 12.42 -2.28 10.89
N ASP A 193 13.59 -2.38 11.53
CA ASP A 193 14.18 -1.27 12.30
C ASP A 193 14.65 -0.11 11.42
N HIS A 194 14.85 -0.37 10.12
CA HIS A 194 15.38 0.59 9.16
C HIS A 194 14.46 0.70 7.95
N HIS A 195 13.96 1.91 7.73
CA HIS A 195 12.98 2.27 6.71
C HIS A 195 13.69 2.93 5.51
N ALA A 196 14.64 2.22 4.88
CA ALA A 196 15.51 2.78 3.85
C ALA A 196 14.79 3.08 2.52
N PHE A 197 13.90 2.19 2.08
CA PHE A 197 13.18 2.32 0.83
C PHE A 197 12.08 3.37 0.90
N ILE A 198 11.30 3.43 1.98
CA ILE A 198 10.32 4.49 2.17
C ILE A 198 11.03 5.86 2.28
N SER A 199 12.17 5.95 2.96
CA SER A 199 12.94 7.20 3.03
C SER A 199 13.46 7.64 1.66
N ARG A 200 13.97 6.70 0.84
CA ARG A 200 14.36 6.98 -0.55
C ARG A 200 13.16 7.43 -1.38
N PHE A 201 12.02 6.75 -1.27
CA PHE A 201 10.78 7.12 -1.95
C PHE A 201 10.33 8.54 -1.56
N MET A 202 10.26 8.82 -0.25
CA MET A 202 9.83 10.10 0.29
C MET A 202 10.75 11.25 -0.12
N SER A 203 12.07 11.01 -0.17
CA SER A 203 13.04 12.02 -0.62
C SER A 203 12.77 12.51 -2.06
N ARG A 204 12.13 11.66 -2.88
CA ARG A 204 11.91 11.92 -4.29
C ARG A 204 10.49 12.33 -4.63
N PHE A 205 9.51 11.55 -4.17
CA PHE A 205 8.10 11.70 -4.53
C PHE A 205 7.25 12.19 -3.37
N GLY A 206 7.77 12.15 -2.14
CA GLY A 206 7.00 12.36 -0.91
C GLY A 206 6.18 13.64 -0.92
N ARG A 207 6.77 14.76 -1.37
CA ARG A 207 6.05 16.03 -1.46
C ARG A 207 4.90 15.96 -2.48
N SER A 208 5.15 15.48 -3.70
CA SER A 208 4.10 15.38 -4.73
C SER A 208 2.96 14.43 -4.35
N VAL A 209 3.29 13.32 -3.67
CA VAL A 209 2.32 12.32 -3.22
C VAL A 209 1.47 12.86 -2.07
N LEU A 210 2.11 13.44 -1.06
CA LEU A 210 1.39 14.01 0.08
C LEU A 210 0.54 15.21 -0.34
N ASP A 211 1.07 16.12 -1.15
CA ASP A 211 0.31 17.27 -1.65
C ASP A 211 -0.93 16.80 -2.45
N HIS A 212 -0.77 15.78 -3.30
CA HIS A 212 -1.91 15.20 -4.04
C HIS A 212 -2.96 14.59 -3.11
N LEU A 213 -2.57 13.66 -2.22
CA LEU A 213 -3.50 12.97 -1.33
C LEU A 213 -4.17 13.90 -0.33
N LEU A 214 -3.42 14.85 0.26
CA LEU A 214 -3.97 15.78 1.24
C LEU A 214 -4.88 16.83 0.58
N ASN A 215 -4.64 17.22 -0.67
CA ASN A 215 -5.60 18.04 -1.42
C ASN A 215 -6.92 17.27 -1.65
N LEU A 216 -6.86 15.97 -1.96
CA LEU A 216 -8.08 15.15 -2.06
C LEU A 216 -8.83 15.07 -0.71
N VAL A 217 -8.11 14.95 0.40
CA VAL A 217 -8.74 14.87 1.74
C VAL A 217 -9.30 16.22 2.20
N PHE A 218 -8.59 17.33 1.96
CA PHE A 218 -8.92 18.62 2.59
C PHE A 218 -9.54 19.65 1.65
N GLU A 219 -9.37 19.54 0.33
CA GLU A 219 -9.88 20.52 -0.65
C GLU A 219 -10.99 19.94 -1.54
N HIS A 220 -11.00 18.63 -1.82
CA HIS A 220 -11.95 17.99 -2.73
C HIS A 220 -12.86 16.97 -2.02
N GLU A 221 -14.00 17.42 -1.50
CA GLU A 221 -15.14 16.57 -1.08
C GLU A 221 -14.84 15.47 -0.04
N ASP A 222 -13.80 15.63 0.79
CA ASP A 222 -13.43 14.66 1.84
C ASP A 222 -13.35 13.22 1.30
N ASP A 223 -12.46 12.98 0.34
CA ASP A 223 -12.28 11.65 -0.24
C ASP A 223 -11.85 10.64 0.83
N THR A 224 -12.84 9.84 1.27
CA THR A 224 -12.67 8.78 2.26
C THR A 224 -11.64 7.73 1.85
N THR A 225 -11.42 7.50 0.55
CA THR A 225 -10.44 6.54 0.03
C THR A 225 -9.04 7.08 0.21
N ALA A 226 -8.80 8.33 -0.22
CA ALA A 226 -7.51 9.01 -0.05
C ALA A 226 -7.16 9.15 1.44
N ARG A 227 -8.15 9.49 2.27
CA ARG A 227 -8.03 9.57 3.73
C ARG A 227 -7.62 8.24 4.33
N GLN A 228 -8.33 7.16 4.02
CA GLN A 228 -8.02 5.83 4.54
C GLN A 228 -6.64 5.37 4.07
N PHE A 229 -6.29 5.62 2.80
CA PHE A 229 -4.98 5.32 2.26
C PHE A 229 -3.86 6.07 2.99
N LEU A 230 -4.03 7.36 3.28
CA LEU A 230 -3.06 8.12 4.08
C LEU A 230 -2.94 7.56 5.50
N ILE A 231 -4.05 7.22 6.15
CA ILE A 231 -4.04 6.64 7.51
C ILE A 231 -3.27 5.32 7.52
N GLU A 232 -3.49 4.45 6.53
CA GLU A 232 -2.82 3.15 6.43
C GLU A 232 -1.31 3.29 6.20
N ASN A 233 -0.88 4.28 5.42
CA ASN A 233 0.51 4.37 4.95
C ASN A 233 1.39 5.40 5.69
N LEU A 234 0.81 6.48 6.26
CA LEU A 234 1.59 7.52 6.95
C LEU A 234 2.26 7.02 8.23
N THR A 235 1.71 5.99 8.87
CA THR A 235 2.29 5.38 10.09
C THR A 235 3.75 4.94 9.85
N TYR A 236 4.02 4.38 8.68
CA TYR A 236 5.36 3.95 8.26
C TYR A 236 6.30 5.12 7.99
N VAL A 237 5.78 6.20 7.40
CA VAL A 237 6.55 7.44 7.15
C VAL A 237 6.93 8.10 8.47
N LEU A 238 6.01 8.13 9.44
CA LEU A 238 6.28 8.68 10.77
C LEU A 238 7.36 7.89 11.52
N GLY A 239 7.45 6.59 11.26
CA GLY A 239 8.52 5.72 11.77
C GLY A 239 9.86 5.88 11.05
N SER A 240 9.89 6.51 9.87
CA SER A 240 11.09 6.63 9.02
C SER A 240 12.03 7.77 9.45
N ASP A 241 12.95 8.15 8.56
CA ASP A 241 14.00 9.14 8.82
C ASP A 241 13.50 10.58 9.01
N ALA A 242 14.38 11.43 9.58
CA ALA A 242 14.08 12.82 9.87
C ALA A 242 13.82 13.68 8.62
N ALA A 243 14.29 13.29 7.43
CA ALA A 243 13.96 14.00 6.20
C ALA A 243 12.50 13.77 5.80
N SER A 244 12.04 12.52 5.83
CA SER A 244 10.65 12.17 5.54
C SER A 244 9.67 12.79 6.55
N GLN A 245 10.03 12.79 7.84
CA GLN A 245 9.24 13.46 8.88
C GLN A 245 9.08 14.97 8.61
N ARG A 246 10.14 15.64 8.14
CA ARG A 246 10.07 17.08 7.78
C ARG A 246 9.14 17.36 6.61
N ILE A 247 9.06 16.45 5.64
CA ILE A 247 8.11 16.58 4.52
C ILE A 247 6.67 16.49 5.05
N VAL A 248 6.39 15.48 5.89
CA VAL A 248 5.07 15.31 6.53
C VAL A 248 4.69 16.54 7.36
N ALA A 249 5.59 17.02 8.21
CA ALA A 249 5.35 18.20 9.04
C ALA A 249 5.00 19.44 8.20
N ALA A 250 5.76 19.70 7.14
CA ALA A 250 5.50 20.85 6.26
C ALA A 250 4.13 20.75 5.56
N SER A 251 3.72 19.56 5.13
CA SER A 251 2.39 19.35 4.55
C SER A 251 1.29 19.55 5.60
N PHE A 252 1.46 19.01 6.81
CA PHE A 252 0.47 19.20 7.89
C PHE A 252 0.32 20.66 8.29
N ASP A 253 1.42 21.40 8.45
CA ASP A 253 1.39 22.83 8.76
C ASP A 253 0.62 23.61 7.70
N HIS A 254 0.85 23.30 6.42
CA HIS A 254 0.15 23.93 5.29
C HIS A 254 -1.38 23.74 5.37
N PHE A 255 -1.83 22.50 5.57
CA PHE A 255 -3.26 22.20 5.62
C PHE A 255 -3.91 22.61 6.95
N MET A 256 -3.17 22.65 8.04
CA MET A 256 -3.66 23.17 9.32
C MET A 256 -4.01 24.66 9.21
N MET A 257 -3.18 25.46 8.52
CA MET A 257 -3.49 26.88 8.30
C MET A 257 -4.68 27.09 7.35
N LYS A 258 -4.95 26.15 6.44
CA LYS A 258 -6.06 26.24 5.48
C LYS A 258 -7.39 25.72 6.01
N ASN A 259 -7.40 24.48 6.52
CA ASN A 259 -8.60 23.73 6.94
C ASN A 259 -8.39 23.04 8.30
N PRO A 260 -8.29 23.82 9.38
CA PRO A 260 -7.85 23.35 10.70
C PRO A 260 -8.81 22.37 11.39
N GLU A 261 -10.12 22.51 11.20
CA GLU A 261 -11.11 21.56 11.75
C GLU A 261 -10.97 20.18 11.09
N LEU A 262 -10.93 20.13 9.75
CA LEU A 262 -10.72 18.88 9.00
C LEU A 262 -9.34 18.28 9.28
N CYS A 263 -8.30 19.11 9.40
CA CYS A 263 -6.96 18.67 9.75
C CYS A 263 -6.93 18.06 11.15
N ALA A 264 -7.54 18.71 12.15
CA ALA A 264 -7.60 18.17 13.52
C ALA A 264 -8.37 16.85 13.58
N GLU A 265 -9.48 16.71 12.86
CA GLU A 265 -10.22 15.45 12.77
C GLU A 265 -9.41 14.36 12.06
N PHE A 266 -8.69 14.68 10.98
CA PHE A 266 -7.76 13.74 10.35
C PHE A 266 -6.65 13.30 11.31
N MET A 267 -6.04 14.23 12.05
CA MET A 267 -5.04 13.89 13.07
C MET A 267 -5.60 12.96 14.14
N ARG A 268 -6.83 13.20 14.59
CA ARG A 268 -7.51 12.32 15.55
C ARG A 268 -7.64 10.90 15.02
N GLN A 269 -8.08 10.74 13.76
CA GLN A 269 -8.21 9.42 13.11
C GLN A 269 -6.85 8.73 12.91
N LEU A 270 -5.81 9.48 12.51
CA LEU A 270 -4.46 8.96 12.42
C LEU A 270 -3.91 8.53 13.80
N GLY A 271 -4.24 9.29 14.84
CA GLY A 271 -3.95 8.95 16.24
C GLY A 271 -4.66 7.68 16.71
N ASP A 272 -5.94 7.51 16.35
CA ASP A 272 -6.72 6.30 16.63
C ASP A 272 -6.03 5.09 15.98
N ALA A 273 -5.66 5.18 14.71
CA ALA A 273 -4.95 4.13 13.99
C ALA A 273 -3.60 3.80 14.65
N LEU A 274 -2.77 4.80 14.93
CA LEU A 274 -1.46 4.61 15.56
C LEU A 274 -1.56 4.01 16.97
N SER A 275 -2.49 4.49 17.80
CA SER A 275 -2.66 3.98 19.17
C SER A 275 -3.20 2.55 19.22
N SER A 276 -3.86 2.09 18.15
CA SER A 276 -4.34 0.71 18.02
C SER A 276 -3.25 -0.29 17.61
N LEU A 277 -2.11 0.20 17.11
CA LEU A 277 -0.94 -0.63 16.78
C LEU A 277 -0.23 -1.00 18.10
N ASP A 278 -0.63 -2.13 18.69
CA ASP A 278 0.02 -2.72 19.88
C ASP A 278 1.36 -3.39 19.49
N ASP A 279 2.22 -2.64 18.79
CA ASP A 279 3.52 -3.09 18.29
C ASP A 279 4.62 -2.11 18.75
N PRO A 280 5.58 -2.57 19.58
CA PRO A 280 6.71 -1.78 20.06
C PRO A 280 7.52 -1.09 18.95
N ASN A 281 7.51 -1.64 17.72
CA ASN A 281 8.21 -1.07 16.58
C ASN A 281 7.63 0.29 16.16
N PHE A 282 6.38 0.59 16.52
CA PHE A 282 5.73 1.87 16.22
C PHE A 282 5.94 2.94 17.30
N ASN A 283 6.73 2.68 18.35
CA ASN A 283 7.10 3.68 19.35
C ASN A 283 7.72 4.94 18.73
N HIS A 284 8.59 4.75 17.73
CA HIS A 284 9.19 5.88 17.02
C HIS A 284 8.15 6.67 16.21
N ALA A 285 7.22 5.97 15.54
CA ALA A 285 6.13 6.61 14.79
C ALA A 285 5.21 7.43 15.70
N ALA A 286 4.81 6.88 16.86
CA ALA A 286 4.02 7.60 17.85
C ALA A 286 4.76 8.82 18.40
N GLN A 287 6.06 8.68 18.72
CA GLN A 287 6.88 9.81 19.15
C GLN A 287 6.95 10.91 18.08
N SER A 288 7.20 10.56 16.82
CA SER A 288 7.18 11.51 15.70
C SER A 288 5.82 12.19 15.53
N PHE A 289 4.74 11.41 15.63
CA PHE A 289 3.38 11.91 15.53
C PHE A 289 3.05 12.94 16.62
N THR A 290 3.32 12.60 17.90
CA THR A 290 3.09 13.54 19.02
C THR A 290 3.93 14.82 18.92
N ARG A 291 5.15 14.74 18.36
CA ARG A 291 5.97 15.92 18.04
C ARG A 291 5.31 16.79 16.97
N HIS A 292 4.76 16.19 15.91
CA HIS A 292 4.01 16.93 14.89
C HIS A 292 2.75 17.58 15.48
N LEU A 293 1.96 16.86 16.30
CA LEU A 293 0.79 17.45 16.97
C LEU A 293 1.16 18.65 17.84
N THR A 294 2.28 18.56 18.55
CA THR A 294 2.82 19.66 19.37
C THR A 294 3.19 20.87 18.51
N ALA A 295 3.87 20.65 17.39
CA ALA A 295 4.21 21.72 16.45
C ALA A 295 2.95 22.38 15.85
N LEU A 296 1.95 21.57 15.48
CA LEU A 296 0.68 22.07 14.94
C LEU A 296 -0.07 22.95 15.94
N LEU A 297 -0.05 22.64 17.24
CA LEU A 297 -0.64 23.50 18.27
C LEU A 297 -0.04 24.91 18.31
N ALA A 298 1.24 25.07 17.97
CA ALA A 298 1.88 26.39 17.86
C ALA A 298 1.43 27.17 16.62
N THR A 299 0.85 26.51 15.62
CA THR A 299 0.36 27.14 14.38
C THR A 299 -1.08 27.64 14.49
N ILE A 300 -1.86 27.18 15.48
CA ILE A 300 -3.25 27.58 15.67
C ILE A 300 -3.30 29.00 16.27
N PRO A 301 -3.96 29.97 15.62
CA PRO A 301 -4.16 31.29 16.20
C PRO A 301 -5.05 31.22 17.45
N ASP A 302 -4.63 31.92 18.51
CA ASP A 302 -5.22 31.92 19.87
C ASP A 302 -6.73 32.26 19.87
N GLU A 303 -7.18 33.14 18.97
CA GLU A 303 -8.54 33.70 18.99
C GLU A 303 -9.55 32.96 18.10
N ASP A 304 -9.11 32.15 17.13
CA ASP A 304 -9.99 31.72 16.04
C ASP A 304 -10.56 30.30 16.21
N GLN A 305 -9.81 29.36 16.80
CA GLN A 305 -10.14 27.92 16.70
C GLN A 305 -9.84 27.10 17.97
N PRO A 306 -10.55 27.38 19.07
CA PRO A 306 -10.35 26.66 20.33
C PRO A 306 -10.74 25.17 20.25
N GLN A 307 -11.62 24.78 19.33
CA GLN A 307 -12.05 23.38 19.20
C GLN A 307 -10.96 22.51 18.56
N SER A 308 -10.38 22.93 17.44
CA SER A 308 -9.28 22.21 16.79
C SER A 308 -8.10 21.99 17.73
N ALA A 309 -7.74 22.99 18.54
CA ALA A 309 -6.70 22.85 19.55
C ALA A 309 -7.06 21.82 20.63
N ARG A 310 -8.32 21.77 21.08
CA ARG A 310 -8.80 20.74 22.02
C ARG A 310 -8.76 19.36 21.41
N ASP A 311 -9.08 19.22 20.13
CA ASP A 311 -9.06 17.95 19.42
C ASP A 311 -7.62 17.44 19.26
N LEU A 312 -6.67 18.31 18.93
CA LEU A 312 -5.24 17.97 18.91
C LEU A 312 -4.73 17.56 20.31
N ILE A 313 -5.09 18.30 21.37
CA ILE A 313 -4.69 17.94 22.74
C ILE A 313 -5.31 16.61 23.16
N SER A 314 -6.58 16.38 22.83
CA SER A 314 -7.26 15.11 23.09
C SER A 314 -6.56 13.96 22.37
N THR A 315 -6.09 14.19 21.13
CA THR A 315 -5.31 13.22 20.36
C THR A 315 -3.96 12.94 21.02
N ILE A 316 -3.25 13.96 21.53
CA ILE A 316 -2.00 13.78 22.28
C ILE A 316 -2.24 12.91 23.53
N LEU A 317 -3.34 13.14 24.26
CA LEU A 317 -3.69 12.39 25.47
C LEU A 317 -3.93 10.90 25.23
N MET A 318 -4.26 10.48 23.99
CA MET A 318 -4.41 9.06 23.65
C MET A 318 -3.10 8.28 23.83
N PHE A 319 -1.96 8.96 23.73
CA PHE A 319 -0.64 8.36 23.88
C PHE A 319 -0.13 8.39 25.33
N GLN A 320 -0.96 8.71 26.33
CA GLN A 320 -0.53 8.83 27.74
C GLN A 320 0.21 7.60 28.30
N HIS A 321 -0.03 6.42 27.75
CA HIS A 321 0.57 5.16 28.18
C HIS A 321 1.92 4.88 27.51
N TRP A 322 2.29 5.67 26.50
CA TRP A 322 3.51 5.48 25.72
C TRP A 322 4.68 6.18 26.42
N SER A 323 5.88 5.60 26.26
CA SER A 323 7.10 6.09 26.92
C SER A 323 7.46 7.53 26.53
N CYS A 324 7.14 7.94 25.31
CA CYS A 324 7.45 9.28 24.79
C CYS A 324 6.52 10.39 25.31
N PHE A 325 5.43 10.06 26.00
CA PHE A 325 4.41 11.03 26.38
C PHE A 325 4.92 12.10 27.33
N GLN A 326 5.73 11.72 28.33
CA GLN A 326 6.26 12.68 29.31
C GLN A 326 7.19 13.70 28.67
N ASP A 327 8.01 13.26 27.70
CA ASP A 327 8.89 14.15 26.94
C ASP A 327 8.08 15.12 26.07
N CYS A 328 6.98 14.65 25.47
CA CYS A 328 6.05 15.50 24.73
C CYS A 328 5.43 16.59 25.62
N VAL A 329 4.90 16.22 26.79
CA VAL A 329 4.32 17.17 27.76
C VAL A 329 5.37 18.17 28.24
N ALA A 330 6.60 17.71 28.52
CA ALA A 330 7.70 18.59 28.92
C ALA A 330 8.06 19.60 27.82
N SER A 331 8.11 19.14 26.56
CA SER A 331 8.34 20.01 25.40
C SER A 331 7.25 21.07 25.27
N MET A 332 5.97 20.69 25.39
CA MET A 332 4.85 21.62 25.33
C MET A 332 4.89 22.70 26.42
N ARG A 333 5.35 22.34 27.63
CA ARG A 333 5.48 23.31 28.74
C ARG A 333 6.60 24.33 28.50
N GLN A 334 7.64 23.94 27.79
CA GLN A 334 8.83 24.74 27.54
C GLN A 334 8.69 25.60 26.28
N ASP A 335 7.89 25.16 25.32
CA ASP A 335 7.67 25.87 24.08
C ASP A 335 6.83 27.16 24.31
N LYS A 336 7.46 28.31 24.05
CA LYS A 336 6.83 29.63 24.22
C LYS A 336 5.91 29.99 23.06
N SER A 337 5.99 29.27 21.95
CA SER A 337 5.12 29.48 20.79
C SER A 337 3.71 28.94 21.00
N ILE A 338 3.54 27.97 21.91
CA ILE A 338 2.24 27.40 22.24
C ILE A 338 1.50 28.33 23.21
N PRO A 339 0.26 28.74 22.89
CA PRO A 339 -0.56 29.53 23.80
C PRO A 339 -0.70 28.91 25.19
N ARG A 340 -0.45 29.71 26.24
CA ARG A 340 -0.36 29.20 27.62
C ARG A 340 -1.64 28.50 28.09
N HIS A 341 -2.80 28.92 27.59
CA HIS A 341 -4.08 28.36 27.98
C HIS A 341 -4.29 26.92 27.44
N PHE A 342 -3.67 26.54 26.32
CA PHE A 342 -3.62 25.15 25.84
C PHE A 342 -2.79 24.27 26.78
N VAL A 343 -1.63 24.76 27.24
CA VAL A 343 -0.81 24.05 28.24
C VAL A 343 -1.59 23.84 29.54
N ILE A 344 -2.32 24.87 30.01
CA ILE A 344 -3.19 24.76 31.20
C ILE A 344 -4.30 23.72 30.98
N PHE A 345 -4.90 23.66 29.78
CA PHE A 345 -5.92 22.67 29.46
C PHE A 345 -5.36 21.24 29.51
N LEU A 346 -4.19 21.00 28.92
CA LEU A 346 -3.49 19.70 29.01
C LEU A 346 -3.22 19.32 30.48
N GLU A 347 -2.70 20.25 31.28
CA GLU A 347 -2.41 20.01 32.70
C GLU A 347 -3.67 19.65 33.51
N ARG A 348 -4.80 20.30 33.22
CA ARG A 348 -6.09 19.96 33.84
C ARG A 348 -6.57 18.58 33.44
N ALA A 349 -6.49 18.25 32.15
CA ALA A 349 -6.89 16.93 31.65
C ALA A 349 -6.07 15.82 32.30
N LEU A 350 -4.75 15.99 32.45
CA LEU A 350 -3.88 15.04 33.15
C LEU A 350 -4.29 14.81 34.60
N ILE A 351 -4.59 15.88 35.34
CA ILE A 351 -5.06 15.77 36.73
C ILE A 351 -6.40 15.01 36.82
N GLU A 352 -7.30 15.20 35.86
CA GLU A 352 -8.58 14.48 35.81
C GLU A 352 -8.38 13.00 35.49
N MET A 353 -7.46 12.66 34.58
CA MET A 353 -7.12 11.28 34.24
C MET A 353 -6.53 10.52 35.43
N ASP A 354 -5.60 11.14 36.18
CA ASP A 354 -5.02 10.56 37.39
C ASP A 354 -6.08 10.27 38.46
N LYS A 355 -7.02 11.20 38.67
CA LYS A 355 -8.15 11.01 39.61
C LYS A 355 -9.05 9.85 39.18
N THR A 356 -9.25 9.68 37.87
CA THR A 356 -10.12 8.64 37.32
C THR A 356 -9.47 7.27 37.42
N GLN A 357 -8.15 7.16 37.20
CA GLN A 357 -7.37 5.94 37.40
C GLN A 357 -7.30 5.52 38.88
N GLN A 358 -7.17 6.48 39.81
CA GLN A 358 -7.23 6.21 41.25
C GLN A 358 -8.61 5.67 41.68
N SER A 359 -9.70 6.24 41.16
CA SER A 359 -11.08 5.79 41.43
C SER A 359 -11.41 4.41 40.83
N ALA A 360 -10.81 4.05 39.69
CA ALA A 360 -10.98 2.74 39.05
C ALA A 360 -10.25 1.61 39.79
N ASN A 361 -9.08 1.91 40.38
CA ASN A 361 -8.33 0.96 41.20
C ASN A 361 -9.00 0.67 42.55
N ASP A 362 -9.84 1.56 43.06
CA ASP A 362 -10.64 1.35 44.28
C ASP A 362 -11.90 0.49 44.05
N LYS A 363 -12.17 0.05 42.80
CA LYS A 363 -13.33 -0.80 42.44
C LYS A 363 -12.97 -2.07 41.69
N VAL A 364 -11.86 -2.72 42.04
CA VAL A 364 -11.53 -4.05 41.47
C VAL A 364 -12.23 -5.17 42.26
N ILE A 365 -13.43 -5.56 41.82
CA ILE A 365 -13.95 -6.92 42.01
C ILE A 365 -13.49 -7.74 40.79
N PRO A 366 -12.81 -8.89 40.97
CA PRO A 366 -12.24 -9.63 39.85
C PRO A 366 -13.32 -10.38 39.08
N LEU A 367 -13.63 -9.93 37.86
CA LEU A 367 -14.45 -10.66 36.90
C LEU A 367 -13.58 -11.64 36.11
N HIS A 368 -13.65 -12.91 36.51
CA HIS A 368 -13.15 -14.04 35.73
C HIS A 368 -13.81 -14.08 34.34
N LEU A 369 -13.05 -13.83 33.29
CA LEU A 369 -13.49 -14.04 31.91
C LEU A 369 -13.60 -15.55 31.60
N SER A 370 -14.81 -15.99 31.24
CA SER A 370 -15.11 -17.39 30.97
C SER A 370 -14.53 -17.89 29.63
N LYS A 371 -14.12 -19.17 29.60
CA LYS A 371 -13.53 -19.91 28.46
C LYS A 371 -14.37 -19.93 27.17
N ARG A 372 -15.57 -19.34 27.16
CA ARG A 372 -16.54 -19.37 26.04
C ARG A 372 -16.18 -18.40 24.90
N ARG A 373 -15.43 -17.32 25.15
CA ARG A 373 -14.97 -16.38 24.11
C ARG A 373 -13.81 -16.89 23.25
N ARG A 374 -12.98 -17.82 23.76
CA ARG A 374 -11.87 -18.43 23.01
C ARG A 374 -12.32 -19.33 21.84
N ARG A 375 -13.56 -19.86 21.88
CA ARG A 375 -14.12 -20.68 20.79
C ARG A 375 -14.78 -19.88 19.67
N GLN A 376 -15.09 -18.61 19.86
CA GLN A 376 -15.67 -17.76 18.81
C GLN A 376 -14.62 -17.22 17.83
N LEU A 377 -13.34 -17.15 18.23
CA LEU A 377 -12.23 -16.74 17.36
C LEU A 377 -11.75 -17.82 16.38
N LEU A 378 -12.07 -19.10 16.64
CA LEU A 378 -11.68 -20.22 15.76
C LEU A 378 -12.64 -20.42 14.56
N ASN A 379 -13.82 -19.80 14.57
CA ASN A 379 -14.77 -19.86 13.45
C ASN A 379 -14.56 -18.74 12.41
N ALA A 380 -13.61 -17.82 12.62
CA ALA A 380 -13.25 -16.77 11.66
C ALA A 380 -12.28 -17.26 10.55
N ARG A 381 -12.09 -18.59 10.43
CA ARG A 381 -11.21 -19.23 9.44
C ARG A 381 -11.87 -19.46 8.08
N SER A 382 -13.14 -19.08 7.90
CA SER A 382 -13.89 -19.25 6.63
C SER A 382 -14.04 -17.98 5.79
N THR A 383 -13.39 -16.87 6.15
CA THR A 383 -13.50 -15.56 5.47
C THR A 383 -12.25 -15.18 4.66
N TRP A 384 -11.33 -16.13 4.42
CA TRP A 384 -10.12 -15.94 3.60
C TRP A 384 -10.39 -15.56 2.12
N SER A 385 -11.65 -15.55 1.68
CA SER A 385 -12.08 -15.20 0.31
C SER A 385 -12.70 -13.81 0.18
N GLN A 386 -12.83 -13.01 1.25
CA GLN A 386 -13.58 -11.73 1.22
C GLN A 386 -12.74 -10.48 1.54
N HIS A 387 -11.45 -10.60 1.87
CA HIS A 387 -10.61 -9.46 2.26
C HIS A 387 -9.42 -9.16 1.33
N THR A 388 -9.32 -9.88 0.22
CA THR A 388 -8.31 -9.65 -0.84
C THR A 388 -8.85 -8.81 -2.01
N ASP A 389 -10.16 -8.62 -2.13
CA ASP A 389 -10.81 -7.89 -3.26
C ASP A 389 -10.74 -6.35 -3.18
N GLU A 390 -10.19 -5.74 -2.11
CA GLU A 390 -10.31 -4.29 -1.88
C GLU A 390 -8.98 -3.50 -1.74
N ARG A 391 -7.81 -4.17 -1.72
CA ARG A 391 -6.55 -3.49 -1.33
C ARG A 391 -5.87 -2.75 -2.48
N CYS A 392 -5.94 -3.28 -3.71
CA CYS A 392 -5.38 -2.62 -4.88
C CYS A 392 -6.37 -1.62 -5.52
N VAL A 393 -7.69 -1.88 -5.39
CA VAL A 393 -8.80 -1.02 -5.88
C VAL A 393 -8.67 0.44 -5.42
N ARG A 394 -8.04 0.69 -4.27
CA ARG A 394 -7.88 2.05 -3.72
C ARG A 394 -6.82 2.89 -4.45
N CYS A 395 -5.72 2.29 -4.90
CA CYS A 395 -4.68 3.03 -5.62
C CYS A 395 -5.17 3.52 -6.99
N MET A 396 -5.93 2.70 -7.72
CA MET A 396 -6.45 3.08 -9.05
C MET A 396 -7.71 3.96 -8.99
N ARG A 397 -8.51 3.91 -7.91
CA ARG A 397 -9.68 4.79 -7.76
C ARG A 397 -9.34 6.22 -7.35
N CYS A 398 -8.23 6.45 -6.66
CA CYS A 398 -7.79 7.82 -6.32
C CYS A 398 -7.31 8.63 -7.54
N CYS A 399 -7.15 8.00 -8.71
CA CYS A 399 -6.67 8.63 -9.94
C CYS A 399 -7.70 8.63 -11.09
N GLY A 400 -8.96 8.24 -10.82
CA GLY A 400 -10.05 8.14 -11.80
C GLY A 400 -10.97 9.35 -11.87
#